data_AF-A0A4V2ZTX0-F1
#
_entry.id   AF-A0A4V2ZTX0-F1
#
_cell.length_a   1.000
_cell.length_b   1.000
_cell.length_c   1.000
_cell.angle_alpha   90.00
_cell.angle_beta   90.00
_cell.angle_gamma   90.00
#
_symmetry.space_group_name_H-M   'P 1'
#
loop_
_entity.id
_entity.type
_entity.pdbx_description
1 polymer ?
#
loop_
_entity_poly.entity_id
_entity_poly.type
_entity_poly.pdbx_seq_one_letter_code
_entity_poly.pdbx_strand_id
1 'polypeptide(L)'
;MNNLFLRKEGKSQRQSSWDRSGRNKDRITIGAGSTAVIAEMEGSGIIQHIWMTMAAKDQYSFRKALIRMYWDHESEPSVDSPVGDFFGVGHGVASHYVSLPLNMITTQGVVEDKAAMNCFFEMPYRKGAKIEIVNECENEIILYYYIDYVEKEVPDDSFYFHASWRREMPTKGTVDLTALKAVHDRQDDPRYSEQIVYDIANLSGDENYVLLDAEGEGHYVGCNLSIDHLNPMPGFSWPGEGDDMFFIDGEPWPPRLHGTGTEDYFCAAWGYPSNKYDSPYHGVSLAAPLHGYGDAWKESGTKSFNDYSGKWTQYRFHIVDPIIFRKSLVFSIEHGHGNSQSNDYASVAYWYQREPHKKYPEMLPVSKRLPVSQKESARLFYQTL
;
A
#
# COMPACT_ATOMS: atom_id res chain seq x y z
N MET A 1 24.61 -6.76 -3.20
CA MET A 1 25.42 -7.40 -4.28
C MET A 1 26.23 -8.62 -3.82
N ASN A 2 26.06 -9.13 -2.59
CA ASN A 2 26.82 -10.29 -2.14
C ASN A 2 26.49 -11.53 -2.99
N ASN A 3 27.50 -12.37 -3.25
CA ASN A 3 27.35 -13.67 -3.91
C ASN A 3 26.87 -13.67 -5.37
N LEU A 4 26.88 -12.52 -6.08
CA LEU A 4 26.54 -12.48 -7.51
C LEU A 4 27.51 -13.30 -8.38
N PHE A 5 28.78 -13.40 -7.98
CA PHE A 5 29.84 -14.14 -8.68
C PHE A 5 29.78 -15.66 -8.45
N LEU A 6 28.96 -16.13 -7.52
CA LEU A 6 28.82 -17.56 -7.23
C LEU A 6 27.86 -18.21 -8.24
N ARG A 7 28.14 -19.47 -8.57
CA ARG A 7 27.24 -20.34 -9.33
C ARG A 7 25.85 -20.33 -8.69
N LYS A 8 24.81 -20.21 -9.53
CA LYS A 8 23.41 -20.29 -9.12
C LYS A 8 22.87 -21.67 -9.50
N GLU A 9 22.06 -22.25 -8.63
CA GLU A 9 21.38 -23.52 -8.87
C GLU A 9 19.95 -23.30 -9.32
N GLY A 10 19.40 -24.30 -10.02
CA GLY A 10 18.05 -24.28 -10.58
C GLY A 10 18.01 -23.93 -12.07
N LYS A 11 16.79 -23.78 -12.59
CA LYS A 11 16.54 -23.48 -14.00
C LYS A 11 15.69 -22.22 -14.13
N SER A 12 16.20 -21.21 -14.83
CA SER A 12 15.47 -19.98 -15.10
C SER A 12 14.30 -20.24 -16.05
N GLN A 13 13.15 -19.69 -15.70
CA GLN A 13 11.90 -19.84 -16.42
C GLN A 13 11.18 -18.49 -16.48
N ARG A 14 10.32 -18.34 -17.50
CA ARG A 14 9.45 -17.16 -17.66
C ARG A 14 8.09 -17.57 -18.19
N GLN A 15 7.04 -17.09 -17.54
CA GLN A 15 5.71 -16.99 -18.16
C GLN A 15 5.45 -15.53 -18.50
N SER A 16 5.11 -15.24 -19.75
CA SER A 16 4.85 -13.88 -20.20
C SER A 16 3.75 -13.82 -21.24
N SER A 17 3.25 -12.61 -21.46
CA SER A 17 2.19 -12.28 -22.42
C SER A 17 2.62 -12.32 -23.89
N TRP A 18 3.80 -12.86 -24.23
CA TRP A 18 4.30 -12.81 -25.61
C TRP A 18 3.40 -13.55 -26.60
N ASP A 19 3.39 -13.04 -27.83
CA ASP A 19 2.58 -13.56 -28.93
C ASP A 19 3.13 -14.91 -29.41
N ARG A 20 2.43 -16.00 -29.10
CA ARG A 20 2.85 -17.37 -29.44
C ARG A 20 2.96 -17.64 -30.94
N SER A 21 2.47 -16.74 -31.80
CA SER A 21 2.70 -16.80 -33.26
C SER A 21 4.06 -16.24 -33.69
N GLY A 22 4.82 -15.63 -32.77
CA GLY A 22 6.09 -14.94 -33.06
C GLY A 22 5.91 -13.54 -33.67
N ARG A 23 4.69 -12.98 -33.63
CA ARG A 23 4.42 -11.59 -34.03
C ARG A 23 4.53 -10.67 -32.80
N ASN A 24 3.99 -9.44 -32.90
CA ASN A 24 4.21 -8.38 -31.92
C ASN A 24 2.96 -8.05 -31.08
N LYS A 25 1.98 -8.96 -30.98
CA LYS A 25 0.82 -8.77 -30.11
C LYS A 25 1.11 -9.36 -28.73
N ASP A 26 2.16 -8.86 -28.08
CA ASP A 26 2.72 -9.39 -26.82
C ASP A 26 1.89 -9.05 -25.56
N ARG A 27 0.57 -9.10 -25.69
CA ARG A 27 -0.39 -8.76 -24.64
C ARG A 27 -1.49 -9.81 -24.53
N ILE A 28 -2.10 -9.86 -23.36
CA ILE A 28 -3.43 -10.45 -23.19
C ILE A 28 -4.49 -9.35 -23.06
N THR A 29 -5.74 -9.74 -23.29
CA THR A 29 -6.92 -8.92 -23.01
C THR A 29 -7.74 -9.63 -21.95
N ILE A 30 -8.09 -8.93 -20.88
CA ILE A 30 -8.94 -9.43 -19.80
C ILE A 30 -10.29 -8.72 -19.92
N GLY A 31 -11.36 -9.46 -20.19
CA GLY A 31 -12.70 -8.87 -20.33
C GLY A 31 -13.20 -8.24 -19.03
N ALA A 32 -14.15 -7.30 -19.13
CA ALA A 32 -14.80 -6.71 -17.96
C ALA A 32 -15.44 -7.77 -17.06
N GLY A 33 -15.25 -7.66 -15.74
CA GLY A 33 -15.75 -8.62 -14.75
C GLY A 33 -15.11 -10.02 -14.81
N SER A 34 -14.08 -10.22 -15.63
CA SER A 34 -13.44 -11.53 -15.80
C SER A 34 -12.12 -11.65 -15.04
N THR A 35 -11.71 -12.89 -14.77
CA THR A 35 -10.42 -13.21 -14.17
C THR A 35 -9.54 -13.91 -15.20
N ALA A 36 -8.26 -13.54 -15.26
CA ALA A 36 -7.27 -14.23 -16.06
C ALA A 36 -6.19 -14.83 -15.15
N VAL A 37 -5.92 -16.12 -15.29
CA VAL A 37 -4.70 -16.74 -14.76
C VAL A 37 -3.55 -16.32 -15.66
N ILE A 38 -2.64 -15.51 -15.12
CA ILE A 38 -1.49 -14.99 -15.88
C ILE A 38 -0.24 -15.84 -15.71
N ALA A 39 -0.17 -16.64 -14.65
CA ALA A 39 0.85 -17.67 -14.50
C ALA A 39 0.33 -18.82 -13.64
N GLU A 40 0.72 -20.03 -14.02
CA GLU A 40 0.45 -21.26 -13.28
C GLU A 40 1.69 -22.16 -13.36
N MET A 41 2.33 -22.39 -12.21
CA MET A 41 3.55 -23.19 -12.09
C MET A 41 3.25 -24.46 -11.31
N GLU A 42 3.87 -25.55 -11.73
CA GLU A 42 3.84 -26.85 -11.06
C GLU A 42 5.20 -27.15 -10.43
N GLY A 43 5.21 -27.91 -9.34
CA GLY A 43 6.43 -28.29 -8.63
C GLY A 43 6.96 -27.18 -7.72
N SER A 44 8.29 -27.07 -7.60
CA SER A 44 8.96 -26.20 -6.63
C SER A 44 9.79 -25.13 -7.33
N GLY A 45 9.76 -23.91 -6.81
CA GLY A 45 10.53 -22.80 -7.36
C GLY A 45 10.39 -21.51 -6.57
N ILE A 46 11.07 -20.47 -7.05
CA ILE A 46 11.04 -19.14 -6.44
C ILE A 46 10.78 -18.12 -7.54
N ILE A 47 9.66 -17.39 -7.47
CA ILE A 47 9.45 -16.19 -8.28
C ILE A 47 10.42 -15.13 -7.78
N GLN A 48 11.17 -14.49 -8.69
CA GLN A 48 12.18 -13.50 -8.33
C GLN A 48 11.93 -12.13 -8.97
N HIS A 49 11.07 -12.10 -10.00
CA HIS A 49 10.71 -10.86 -10.65
C HIS A 49 9.33 -10.95 -11.28
N ILE A 50 8.53 -9.92 -11.02
CA ILE A 50 7.27 -9.68 -11.70
C ILE A 50 7.39 -8.31 -12.34
N TRP A 51 7.26 -8.24 -13.66
CA TRP A 51 7.02 -6.99 -14.37
C TRP A 51 5.63 -7.04 -14.98
N MET A 52 4.88 -5.95 -14.90
CA MET A 52 3.67 -5.80 -15.69
C MET A 52 3.36 -4.34 -16.02
N THR A 53 2.62 -4.13 -17.11
CA THR A 53 1.96 -2.87 -17.40
C THR A 53 0.53 -3.15 -17.86
N MET A 54 -0.39 -2.28 -17.46
CA MET A 54 -1.79 -2.36 -17.85
C MET A 54 -2.25 -1.07 -18.52
N ALA A 55 -3.21 -1.20 -19.42
CA ALA A 55 -3.97 -0.09 -19.96
C ALA A 55 -5.45 -0.44 -19.95
N ALA A 56 -6.27 0.49 -19.47
CA ALA A 56 -7.72 0.38 -19.46
C ALA A 56 -8.34 1.74 -19.75
N LYS A 57 -9.61 1.78 -20.18
CA LYS A 57 -10.34 3.03 -20.35
C LYS A 57 -10.91 3.57 -19.03
N ASP A 58 -11.10 2.69 -18.06
CA ASP A 58 -11.63 3.02 -16.76
C ASP A 58 -10.69 3.94 -15.97
N GLN A 59 -11.26 4.99 -15.39
CA GLN A 59 -10.61 5.70 -14.30
C GLN A 59 -10.43 4.74 -13.11
N TYR A 60 -9.30 4.90 -12.41
CA TYR A 60 -8.90 4.09 -11.27
C TYR A 60 -8.73 2.60 -11.59
N SER A 61 -8.35 2.26 -12.82
CA SER A 61 -8.07 0.88 -13.24
C SER A 61 -7.07 0.17 -12.31
N PHE A 62 -6.04 0.87 -11.82
CA PHE A 62 -5.09 0.34 -10.83
C PHE A 62 -5.72 -0.04 -9.47
N ARG A 63 -6.87 0.55 -9.12
CA ARG A 63 -7.65 0.21 -7.93
C ARG A 63 -8.68 -0.91 -8.20
N LYS A 64 -9.22 -0.95 -9.42
CA LYS A 64 -10.27 -1.88 -9.85
C LYS A 64 -9.73 -3.24 -10.31
N ALA A 65 -8.48 -3.29 -10.77
CA ALA A 65 -7.80 -4.54 -11.06
C ALA A 65 -7.18 -5.10 -9.77
N LEU A 66 -7.39 -6.38 -9.49
CA LEU A 66 -6.75 -7.08 -8.39
C LEU A 66 -5.67 -8.02 -8.88
N ILE A 67 -4.61 -8.15 -8.09
CA ILE A 67 -3.65 -9.24 -8.19
C ILE A 67 -3.90 -10.22 -7.06
N ARG A 68 -4.02 -11.50 -7.43
CA ARG A 68 -4.15 -12.60 -6.48
C ARG A 68 -3.07 -13.64 -6.70
N MET A 69 -2.44 -14.11 -5.63
CA MET A 69 -1.44 -15.17 -5.69
C MET A 69 -1.78 -16.27 -4.69
N TYR A 70 -1.60 -17.51 -5.12
CA TYR A 70 -1.91 -18.71 -4.34
C TYR A 70 -0.70 -19.63 -4.37
N TRP A 71 -0.31 -20.14 -3.20
CA TRP A 71 0.82 -21.04 -3.04
C TRP A 71 0.36 -22.48 -2.77
N ASP A 72 1.05 -23.46 -3.35
CA ASP A 72 0.90 -24.88 -3.06
C ASP A 72 -0.53 -25.42 -3.13
N HIS A 73 -1.31 -24.90 -4.07
CA HIS A 73 -2.71 -25.23 -4.35
C HIS A 73 -3.68 -24.88 -3.21
N GLU A 74 -3.33 -23.91 -2.37
CA GLU A 74 -4.27 -23.32 -1.41
C GLU A 74 -5.50 -22.71 -2.12
N SER A 75 -6.63 -22.70 -1.41
CA SER A 75 -7.88 -22.15 -1.93
C SER A 75 -8.06 -20.66 -1.64
N GLU A 76 -7.42 -20.15 -0.60
CA GLU A 76 -7.46 -18.74 -0.20
C GLU A 76 -6.15 -18.08 -0.65
N PRO A 77 -6.18 -16.86 -1.22
CA PRO A 77 -4.98 -16.23 -1.73
C PRO A 77 -4.08 -15.70 -0.60
N SER A 78 -2.80 -16.08 -0.61
CA SER A 78 -1.76 -15.47 0.22
C SER A 78 -1.41 -14.03 -0.19
N VAL A 79 -1.73 -13.62 -1.43
CA VAL A 79 -1.66 -12.22 -1.87
C VAL A 79 -3.02 -11.79 -2.40
N ASP A 80 -3.64 -10.75 -1.84
CA ASP A 80 -4.87 -10.15 -2.37
C ASP A 80 -4.84 -8.62 -2.21
N SER A 81 -4.71 -7.91 -3.33
CA SER A 81 -4.55 -6.45 -3.34
C SER A 81 -5.00 -5.84 -4.68
N PRO A 82 -5.48 -4.59 -4.69
CA PRO A 82 -5.45 -3.78 -5.90
C PRO A 82 -4.04 -3.71 -6.49
N VAL A 83 -3.95 -3.71 -7.82
CA VAL A 83 -2.65 -3.79 -8.51
C VAL A 83 -1.79 -2.57 -8.21
N GLY A 84 -2.32 -1.35 -8.26
CA GLY A 84 -1.53 -0.13 -7.98
C GLY A 84 -0.92 -0.15 -6.59
N ASP A 85 -1.75 -0.45 -5.59
CA ASP A 85 -1.37 -0.53 -4.19
C ASP A 85 -0.35 -1.63 -3.93
N PHE A 86 -0.50 -2.80 -4.56
CA PHE A 86 0.49 -3.87 -4.46
C PHE A 86 1.86 -3.38 -4.92
N PHE A 87 1.90 -2.59 -6.00
CA PHE A 87 3.13 -1.99 -6.53
C PHE A 87 3.47 -0.63 -5.92
N GLY A 88 2.93 -0.31 -4.73
CA GLY A 88 3.39 0.81 -3.90
C GLY A 88 2.88 2.19 -4.27
N VAL A 89 1.88 2.31 -5.15
CA VAL A 89 1.18 3.59 -5.41
C VAL A 89 -0.32 3.40 -5.21
N GLY A 90 -0.86 4.02 -4.17
CA GLY A 90 -2.29 3.96 -3.87
C GLY A 90 -3.12 4.93 -4.70
N HIS A 91 -4.33 5.21 -4.21
CA HIS A 91 -5.32 6.12 -4.81
C HIS A 91 -5.71 5.82 -6.28
N GLY A 92 -5.44 4.61 -6.77
CA GLY A 92 -5.89 4.15 -8.09
C GLY A 92 -5.20 4.84 -9.27
N VAL A 93 -4.00 5.36 -9.08
CA VAL A 93 -3.23 6.06 -10.11
C VAL A 93 -1.83 5.47 -10.27
N ALA A 94 -1.09 5.97 -11.26
CA ALA A 94 0.33 5.77 -11.36
C ALA A 94 1.12 7.01 -10.93
N SER A 95 2.26 6.79 -10.26
CA SER A 95 3.23 7.83 -9.92
C SER A 95 4.65 7.26 -10.01
N HIS A 96 5.58 8.02 -10.59
CA HIS A 96 6.96 7.54 -10.80
C HIS A 96 7.68 7.40 -9.46
N TYR A 97 8.10 6.21 -9.06
CA TYR A 97 8.95 6.05 -7.88
C TYR A 97 9.84 4.80 -8.00
N VAL A 98 10.97 4.80 -7.30
CA VAL A 98 11.89 3.67 -7.25
C VAL A 98 12.24 3.30 -5.81
N SER A 99 12.04 2.03 -5.45
CA SER A 99 12.58 1.41 -4.24
C SER A 99 13.33 0.12 -4.58
N LEU A 100 13.89 -0.57 -3.59
CA LEU A 100 14.56 -1.85 -3.80
C LEU A 100 13.59 -2.98 -4.22
N PRO A 101 12.54 -3.31 -3.45
CA PRO A 101 11.68 -4.44 -3.80
C PRO A 101 10.58 -4.10 -4.82
N LEU A 102 10.16 -2.83 -4.91
CA LEU A 102 9.06 -2.40 -5.78
C LEU A 102 9.41 -1.11 -6.53
N ASN A 103 8.92 -0.96 -7.75
CA ASN A 103 8.94 0.33 -8.41
C ASN A 103 7.80 0.48 -9.40
N MET A 104 7.50 1.74 -9.71
CA MET A 104 6.54 2.12 -10.73
C MET A 104 7.18 3.19 -11.63
N ILE A 105 7.48 2.82 -12.87
CA ILE A 105 8.15 3.68 -13.84
C ILE A 105 7.11 4.30 -14.76
N THR A 106 6.98 5.62 -14.65
CA THR A 106 6.13 6.48 -15.49
C THR A 106 6.77 7.84 -15.72
N THR A 107 6.09 8.80 -16.32
CA THR A 107 6.56 10.18 -16.47
C THR A 107 6.79 10.83 -15.10
N GLN A 108 8.00 11.37 -14.88
CA GLN A 108 8.34 12.04 -13.62
C GLN A 108 7.53 13.32 -13.43
N GLY A 109 7.11 13.57 -12.19
CA GLY A 109 6.34 14.76 -11.82
C GLY A 109 4.90 14.78 -12.32
N VAL A 110 4.41 13.69 -12.93
CA VAL A 110 3.04 13.59 -13.45
C VAL A 110 2.36 12.36 -12.86
N VAL A 111 1.08 12.49 -12.54
CA VAL A 111 0.20 11.37 -12.18
C VAL A 111 -0.47 10.83 -13.44
N GLU A 112 -0.37 9.53 -13.67
CA GLU A 112 -0.81 8.88 -14.90
C GLU A 112 -1.79 7.71 -14.65
N ASP A 113 -2.31 7.14 -15.74
CA ASP A 113 -3.16 5.94 -15.76
C ASP A 113 -2.44 4.71 -16.33
N LYS A 114 -1.13 4.84 -16.58
CA LYS A 114 -0.25 3.82 -17.15
C LYS A 114 1.07 3.85 -16.41
N ALA A 115 1.68 2.70 -16.21
CA ALA A 115 3.03 2.57 -15.69
C ALA A 115 3.61 1.19 -15.99
N ALA A 116 4.93 1.09 -16.00
CA ALA A 116 5.61 -0.18 -15.82
C ALA A 116 5.78 -0.43 -14.32
N MET A 117 5.30 -1.57 -13.83
CA MET A 117 5.32 -1.95 -12.43
C MET A 117 6.23 -3.15 -12.24
N ASN A 118 7.18 -3.07 -11.30
CA ASN A 118 8.12 -4.15 -11.02
C ASN A 118 8.05 -4.57 -9.55
N CYS A 119 8.18 -5.87 -9.31
CA CYS A 119 8.33 -6.47 -7.99
C CYS A 119 9.50 -7.45 -8.00
N PHE A 120 10.35 -7.35 -6.99
CA PHE A 120 11.57 -8.13 -6.78
C PHE A 120 11.58 -8.91 -5.45
N PHE A 121 10.43 -9.00 -4.78
CA PHE A 121 10.29 -9.92 -3.65
C PHE A 121 10.43 -11.36 -4.14
N GLU A 122 11.19 -12.18 -3.39
CA GLU A 122 11.29 -13.61 -3.67
C GLU A 122 10.04 -14.31 -3.16
N MET A 123 9.34 -15.06 -4.01
CA MET A 123 8.09 -15.75 -3.63
C MET A 123 8.27 -17.25 -3.84
N PRO A 124 8.71 -17.99 -2.82
CA PRO A 124 8.92 -19.42 -2.91
C PRO A 124 7.60 -20.19 -2.91
N TYR A 125 7.58 -21.33 -3.61
CA TYR A 125 6.50 -22.32 -3.62
C TYR A 125 7.10 -23.72 -3.74
N ARG A 126 6.44 -24.74 -3.17
CA ARG A 126 6.96 -26.13 -3.11
C ARG A 126 6.17 -27.12 -3.98
N LYS A 127 4.89 -26.88 -4.22
CA LYS A 127 4.00 -27.76 -5.01
C LYS A 127 3.47 -27.08 -6.26
N GLY A 128 3.27 -25.77 -6.19
CA GLY A 128 2.87 -24.97 -7.34
C GLY A 128 2.54 -23.54 -6.94
N ALA A 129 2.32 -22.68 -7.93
CA ALA A 129 1.93 -21.30 -7.70
C ALA A 129 0.97 -20.84 -8.79
N LYS A 130 -0.02 -20.05 -8.42
CA LYS A 130 -0.99 -19.47 -9.35
C LYS A 130 -1.08 -17.97 -9.15
N ILE A 131 -1.00 -17.20 -10.23
CA ILE A 131 -1.16 -15.74 -10.23
C ILE A 131 -2.34 -15.37 -11.12
N GLU A 132 -3.29 -14.63 -10.55
CA GLU A 132 -4.50 -14.17 -11.21
C GLU A 132 -4.55 -12.64 -11.26
N ILE A 133 -5.11 -12.11 -12.35
CA ILE A 133 -5.58 -10.73 -12.43
C ILE A 133 -7.09 -10.74 -12.55
N VAL A 134 -7.77 -10.11 -11.58
CA VAL A 134 -9.22 -9.95 -11.56
C VAL A 134 -9.55 -8.57 -12.12
N ASN A 135 -10.27 -8.51 -13.23
CA ASN A 135 -10.71 -7.26 -13.82
C ASN A 135 -12.10 -6.87 -13.30
N GLU A 136 -12.16 -5.96 -12.32
CA GLU A 136 -13.44 -5.37 -11.86
C GLU A 136 -13.72 -4.00 -12.52
N CYS A 137 -13.06 -3.69 -13.64
CA CYS A 137 -13.40 -2.56 -14.49
C CYS A 137 -14.66 -2.82 -15.31
N GLU A 138 -15.25 -1.74 -15.81
CA GLU A 138 -16.38 -1.77 -16.74
C GLU A 138 -15.93 -2.09 -18.17
N ASN A 139 -14.65 -1.83 -18.49
CA ASN A 139 -14.02 -2.13 -19.77
C ASN A 139 -12.95 -3.23 -19.66
N GLU A 140 -12.49 -3.68 -20.82
CA GLU A 140 -11.36 -4.60 -20.91
C GLU A 140 -10.05 -3.97 -20.39
N ILE A 141 -9.20 -4.81 -19.80
CA ILE A 141 -7.81 -4.48 -19.48
C ILE A 141 -6.91 -5.10 -20.54
N ILE A 142 -6.01 -4.28 -21.07
CA ILE A 142 -4.85 -4.71 -21.84
C ILE A 142 -3.69 -4.94 -20.86
N LEU A 143 -3.14 -6.15 -20.82
CA LEU A 143 -2.05 -6.49 -19.90
C LEU A 143 -0.83 -7.04 -20.65
N TYR A 144 0.33 -6.50 -20.31
CA TYR A 144 1.63 -7.06 -20.63
C TYR A 144 2.29 -7.49 -19.32
N TYR A 145 2.89 -8.68 -19.27
CA TYR A 145 3.50 -9.17 -18.02
C TYR A 145 4.62 -10.16 -18.26
N TYR A 146 5.59 -10.18 -17.36
CA TYR A 146 6.69 -11.15 -17.23
C TYR A 146 6.65 -11.66 -15.78
N ILE A 147 6.48 -12.97 -15.60
CA ILE A 147 6.69 -13.68 -14.33
C ILE A 147 7.96 -14.51 -14.48
N ASP A 148 9.02 -14.05 -13.84
CA ASP A 148 10.34 -14.66 -13.85
C ASP A 148 10.57 -15.46 -12.57
N TYR A 149 10.95 -16.72 -12.73
CA TYR A 149 11.16 -17.62 -11.62
C TYR A 149 12.29 -18.61 -11.89
N VAL A 150 12.78 -19.22 -10.82
CA VAL A 150 13.77 -20.29 -10.88
C VAL A 150 13.11 -21.56 -10.36
N GLU A 151 13.04 -22.59 -11.20
CA GLU A 151 12.70 -23.95 -10.77
C GLU A 151 13.87 -24.52 -9.97
N LYS A 152 13.60 -24.84 -8.71
CA LYS A 152 14.56 -25.41 -7.76
C LYS A 152 13.83 -25.97 -6.56
N GLU A 153 14.49 -26.86 -5.84
CA GLU A 153 14.04 -27.27 -4.52
C GLU A 153 14.00 -26.06 -3.57
N VAL A 154 12.87 -25.87 -2.92
CA VAL A 154 12.63 -24.87 -1.88
C VAL A 154 12.67 -25.58 -0.52
N PRO A 155 13.52 -25.16 0.41
CA PRO A 155 13.61 -25.76 1.74
C PRO A 155 12.29 -25.75 2.53
N ASP A 156 12.10 -26.76 3.39
CA ASP A 156 10.91 -26.88 4.27
C ASP A 156 10.81 -25.76 5.32
N ASP A 157 11.94 -25.14 5.68
CA ASP A 157 12.00 -24.01 6.59
C ASP A 157 11.72 -22.65 5.92
N SER A 158 11.50 -22.64 4.59
CA SER A 158 11.08 -21.43 3.86
C SER A 158 9.64 -21.04 4.19
N PHE A 159 9.44 -19.74 4.38
CA PHE A 159 8.14 -19.08 4.47
C PHE A 159 7.63 -18.69 3.08
N TYR A 160 6.33 -18.49 2.96
CA TYR A 160 5.68 -17.97 1.75
C TYR A 160 5.56 -16.47 1.80
N PHE A 161 5.48 -15.81 0.65
CA PHE A 161 5.28 -14.37 0.56
C PHE A 161 3.80 -14.03 0.66
N HIS A 162 3.49 -13.00 1.44
CA HIS A 162 2.12 -12.53 1.65
C HIS A 162 2.01 -11.03 1.40
N ALA A 163 0.85 -10.62 0.90
CA ALA A 163 0.45 -9.24 0.88
C ALA A 163 -1.07 -9.08 1.01
N SER A 164 -1.51 -8.17 1.85
CA SER A 164 -2.94 -7.93 2.08
C SER A 164 -3.23 -6.45 2.09
N TRP A 165 -4.27 -6.07 1.34
CA TRP A 165 -4.76 -4.71 1.26
C TRP A 165 -5.87 -4.43 2.28
N ARG A 166 -5.83 -3.24 2.90
CA ARG A 166 -6.86 -2.76 3.84
C ARG A 166 -7.22 -1.32 3.57
N ARG A 167 -8.42 -0.92 3.99
CA ARG A 167 -8.86 0.47 3.97
C ARG A 167 -9.88 0.77 5.07
N GLU A 168 -9.78 1.96 5.62
CA GLU A 168 -10.75 2.56 6.53
C GLU A 168 -11.05 3.97 6.05
N MET A 169 -12.33 4.24 5.75
CA MET A 169 -12.77 5.54 5.24
C MET A 169 -14.17 5.91 5.77
N PRO A 170 -14.29 6.97 6.59
CA PRO A 170 -13.19 7.61 7.29
C PRO A 170 -12.62 6.68 8.39
N THR A 171 -11.39 6.92 8.82
CA THR A 171 -10.88 6.42 10.11
C THR A 171 -11.73 6.93 11.25
N LYS A 172 -11.85 6.15 12.33
CA LYS A 172 -12.70 6.49 13.48
C LYS A 172 -12.05 7.54 14.39
N GLY A 173 -12.05 8.81 13.93
CA GLY A 173 -11.51 9.93 14.69
C GLY A 173 -12.15 10.08 16.09
N THR A 174 -11.34 10.30 17.11
CA THR A 174 -11.75 10.43 18.51
C THR A 174 -12.21 11.84 18.88
N VAL A 175 -11.93 12.83 18.03
CA VAL A 175 -12.24 14.25 18.25
C VAL A 175 -13.19 14.77 17.17
N ASP A 176 -14.22 15.52 17.58
CA ASP A 176 -15.02 16.32 16.65
C ASP A 176 -14.25 17.58 16.25
N LEU A 177 -13.42 17.47 15.21
CA LEU A 177 -12.59 18.57 14.72
C LEU A 177 -13.42 19.71 14.09
N THR A 178 -14.67 19.46 13.67
CA THR A 178 -15.57 20.53 13.20
C THR A 178 -16.03 21.40 14.37
N ALA A 179 -16.42 20.77 15.48
CA ALA A 179 -16.76 21.50 16.70
C ALA A 179 -15.53 22.22 17.28
N LEU A 180 -14.36 21.57 17.27
CA LEU A 180 -13.11 22.17 17.73
C LEU A 180 -12.74 23.41 16.91
N LYS A 181 -12.90 23.37 15.59
CA LYS A 181 -12.67 24.52 14.68
C LYS A 181 -13.45 25.76 15.12
N ALA A 182 -14.74 25.60 15.40
CA ALA A 182 -15.59 26.71 15.83
C ALA A 182 -15.13 27.35 17.15
N VAL A 183 -14.50 26.58 18.03
CA VAL A 183 -13.92 27.08 19.28
C VAL A 183 -12.56 27.73 19.03
N HIS A 184 -11.71 27.08 18.24
CA HIS A 184 -10.37 27.55 17.85
C HIS A 184 -10.43 28.94 17.22
N ASP A 185 -11.38 29.17 16.30
CA ASP A 185 -11.54 30.46 15.60
C ASP A 185 -11.87 31.65 16.50
N ARG A 186 -12.24 31.38 17.76
CA ARG A 186 -12.52 32.41 18.77
C ARG A 186 -11.36 32.64 19.73
N GLN A 187 -10.26 31.90 19.59
CA GLN A 187 -9.08 32.01 20.44
C GLN A 187 -8.02 32.89 19.79
N ASP A 188 -7.20 33.53 20.64
CA ASP A 188 -6.02 34.26 20.18
C ASP A 188 -4.78 33.35 20.06
N ASP A 189 -4.79 32.17 20.68
CA ASP A 189 -3.69 31.20 20.64
C ASP A 189 -3.80 30.27 19.41
N PRO A 190 -2.88 30.36 18.42
CA PRO A 190 -2.90 29.50 17.25
C PRO A 190 -2.66 28.01 17.57
N ARG A 191 -2.22 27.67 18.79
CA ARG A 191 -1.97 26.29 19.23
C ARG A 191 -3.08 25.73 20.14
N TYR A 192 -4.22 26.42 20.22
CA TYR A 192 -5.32 25.99 21.10
C TYR A 192 -5.78 24.54 20.83
N SER A 193 -5.93 24.17 19.56
CA SER A 193 -6.36 22.81 19.19
C SER A 193 -5.28 21.77 19.47
N GLU A 194 -4.02 22.14 19.21
CA GLU A 194 -2.84 21.29 19.46
C GLU A 194 -2.79 20.87 20.93
N GLN A 195 -2.95 21.84 21.85
CA GLN A 195 -2.97 21.57 23.29
C GLN A 195 -4.07 20.58 23.69
N ILE A 196 -5.28 20.71 23.11
CA ILE A 196 -6.39 19.79 23.40
C ILE A 196 -6.13 18.40 22.86
N VAL A 197 -5.63 18.30 21.62
CA VAL A 197 -5.39 17.02 20.99
C VAL A 197 -4.23 16.29 21.66
N TYR A 198 -3.13 16.98 21.98
CA TYR A 198 -1.94 16.37 22.58
C TYR A 198 -2.12 15.94 24.04
N ASP A 199 -3.20 16.35 24.70
CA ASP A 199 -3.59 15.85 26.02
C ASP A 199 -4.37 14.51 25.95
N ILE A 200 -4.71 14.01 24.76
CA ILE A 200 -5.43 12.74 24.56
C ILE A 200 -4.49 11.56 24.79
N ALA A 201 -4.87 10.66 25.71
CA ALA A 201 -4.11 9.44 25.93
C ALA A 201 -4.64 8.27 25.09
N ASN A 202 -3.77 7.66 24.28
CA ASN A 202 -4.00 6.36 23.67
C ASN A 202 -3.29 5.27 24.48
N LEU A 203 -4.06 4.53 25.30
CA LEU A 203 -3.54 3.55 26.26
C LEU A 203 -3.80 2.09 25.85
N SER A 204 -4.21 1.85 24.61
CA SER A 204 -4.46 0.49 24.12
C SER A 204 -4.09 0.27 22.66
N GLY A 205 -4.25 1.28 21.80
CA GLY A 205 -4.12 1.13 20.35
C GLY A 205 -5.33 0.49 19.66
N ASP A 206 -6.44 0.26 20.39
CA ASP A 206 -7.61 -0.47 19.86
C ASP A 206 -8.32 0.26 18.71
N GLU A 207 -8.20 1.59 18.66
CA GLU A 207 -8.82 2.46 17.66
C GLU A 207 -7.83 2.90 16.56
N ASN A 208 -6.61 2.37 16.59
CA ASN A 208 -5.61 2.61 15.56
C ASN A 208 -6.05 1.98 14.23
N TYR A 209 -5.58 2.56 13.12
CA TYR A 209 -5.71 1.93 11.82
C TYR A 209 -4.81 0.68 11.76
N VAL A 210 -5.39 -0.49 11.50
CA VAL A 210 -4.64 -1.77 11.49
C VAL A 210 -4.12 -2.10 10.10
N LEU A 211 -2.80 -2.00 9.90
CA LEU A 211 -2.12 -2.36 8.65
C LEU A 211 -1.99 -3.87 8.48
N LEU A 212 -1.61 -4.59 9.54
CA LEU A 212 -1.43 -6.04 9.54
C LEU A 212 -2.05 -6.67 10.80
N ASP A 213 -2.73 -7.79 10.60
CA ASP A 213 -3.23 -8.69 11.65
C ASP A 213 -3.00 -10.10 11.10
N ALA A 214 -1.93 -10.73 11.55
CA ALA A 214 -1.46 -12.03 11.10
C ALA A 214 -1.35 -13.00 12.28
N GLU A 215 -1.65 -14.26 12.01
CA GLU A 215 -1.42 -15.39 12.92
C GLU A 215 -0.53 -16.41 12.21
N GLY A 216 0.39 -17.00 12.97
CA GLY A 216 1.41 -17.92 12.49
C GLY A 216 2.82 -17.52 12.89
N GLU A 217 3.80 -18.17 12.27
CA GLU A 217 5.22 -17.86 12.43
C GLU A 217 5.72 -17.18 11.15
N GLY A 218 6.42 -16.06 11.29
CA GLY A 218 6.88 -15.29 10.15
C GLY A 218 7.68 -14.04 10.50
N HIS A 219 7.80 -13.15 9.52
CA HIS A 219 8.35 -11.83 9.72
C HIS A 219 7.78 -10.82 8.71
N TYR A 220 7.47 -9.63 9.19
CA TYR A 220 7.00 -8.50 8.40
C TYR A 220 8.17 -7.77 7.73
N VAL A 221 7.99 -7.43 6.44
CA VAL A 221 9.05 -6.85 5.59
C VAL A 221 8.68 -5.49 5.00
N GLY A 222 7.53 -4.91 5.35
CA GLY A 222 7.21 -3.54 5.00
C GLY A 222 5.76 -3.30 4.60
N CYS A 223 5.49 -2.05 4.25
CA CYS A 223 4.19 -1.63 3.77
C CYS A 223 4.29 -0.44 2.81
N ASN A 224 3.21 -0.19 2.10
CA ASN A 224 2.84 1.18 1.75
C ASN A 224 1.58 1.60 2.53
N LEU A 225 1.55 2.87 2.93
CA LEU A 225 0.42 3.53 3.58
C LEU A 225 -0.02 4.71 2.71
N SER A 226 -1.29 4.73 2.35
CA SER A 226 -1.94 5.76 1.57
C SER A 226 -2.89 6.55 2.46
N ILE A 227 -2.71 7.86 2.50
CA ILE A 227 -3.56 8.79 3.28
C ILE A 227 -4.15 9.80 2.31
N ASP A 228 -5.47 9.92 2.23
CA ASP A 228 -6.10 11.15 1.76
C ASP A 228 -6.49 11.97 3.00
N HIS A 229 -5.87 13.14 3.12
CA HIS A 229 -6.00 13.98 4.30
C HIS A 229 -7.31 14.76 4.19
N LEU A 230 -8.32 14.30 4.93
CA LEU A 230 -9.69 14.80 4.86
C LEU A 230 -10.09 15.66 6.05
N ASN A 231 -9.48 15.45 7.22
CA ASN A 231 -9.98 16.04 8.46
C ASN A 231 -8.81 16.55 9.34
N PRO A 232 -8.10 17.59 8.89
CA PRO A 232 -6.98 18.17 9.64
C PRO A 232 -7.43 18.79 10.95
N MET A 233 -6.50 18.83 11.92
CA MET A 233 -6.66 19.60 13.13
C MET A 233 -6.69 21.11 12.82
N PRO A 234 -7.63 21.88 13.41
CA PRO A 234 -7.66 23.34 13.23
C PRO A 234 -6.34 24.00 13.66
N GLY A 235 -5.76 24.80 12.78
CA GLY A 235 -4.49 25.50 13.03
C GLY A 235 -3.22 24.67 12.75
N PHE A 236 -3.33 23.37 12.47
CA PHE A 236 -2.19 22.50 12.16
C PHE A 236 -2.58 21.37 11.20
N SER A 237 -2.15 21.49 9.94
CA SER A 237 -2.58 20.60 8.86
C SER A 237 -1.76 19.32 8.69
N TRP A 238 -0.96 18.90 9.68
CA TRP A 238 -0.15 17.69 9.57
C TRP A 238 -0.96 16.43 9.96
N PRO A 239 -1.04 15.39 9.10
CA PRO A 239 -1.77 14.16 9.42
C PRO A 239 -0.93 13.12 10.16
N GLY A 240 0.39 13.33 10.29
CA GLY A 240 1.35 12.28 10.62
C GLY A 240 1.82 12.22 12.07
N GLU A 241 1.15 12.88 13.02
CA GLU A 241 1.52 12.76 14.45
C GLU A 241 1.21 11.38 15.06
N GLY A 242 0.63 10.45 14.28
CA GLY A 242 0.19 9.17 14.81
C GLY A 242 1.31 8.14 14.95
N ASP A 243 1.41 7.50 16.12
CA ASP A 243 2.47 6.54 16.45
C ASP A 243 2.23 5.16 15.81
N ASP A 244 3.30 4.52 15.31
CA ASP A 244 3.28 3.10 14.94
C ASP A 244 3.33 2.19 16.18
N MET A 245 2.56 1.12 16.18
CA MET A 245 2.50 0.15 17.28
C MET A 245 2.51 -1.28 16.76
N PHE A 246 3.53 -2.07 17.14
CA PHE A 246 3.62 -3.50 16.81
C PHE A 246 3.40 -4.37 18.05
N PHE A 247 2.25 -5.05 18.10
CA PHE A 247 1.94 -6.04 19.13
C PHE A 247 2.37 -7.43 18.65
N ILE A 248 3.55 -7.87 19.09
CA ILE A 248 4.16 -9.13 18.68
C ILE A 248 3.71 -10.24 19.64
N ASP A 249 3.23 -11.36 19.10
CA ASP A 249 2.90 -12.58 19.86
C ASP A 249 1.94 -12.36 21.05
N GLY A 250 1.02 -11.39 20.94
CA GLY A 250 0.00 -11.09 21.93
C GLY A 250 0.47 -10.22 23.09
N GLU A 251 1.51 -9.40 22.88
CA GLU A 251 1.98 -8.43 23.86
C GLU A 251 0.90 -7.45 24.32
N PRO A 252 0.90 -7.05 25.62
CA PRO A 252 0.01 -6.01 26.11
C PRO A 252 0.52 -4.62 25.72
N TRP A 253 -0.34 -3.61 25.91
CA TRP A 253 0.09 -2.22 25.86
C TRP A 253 0.97 -1.86 27.10
N PRO A 254 2.01 -1.03 26.94
CA PRO A 254 2.55 -0.56 25.67
C PRO A 254 3.37 -1.68 24.99
N PRO A 255 3.25 -1.85 23.66
CA PRO A 255 4.09 -2.80 22.94
C PRO A 255 5.57 -2.39 23.04
N ARG A 256 6.48 -3.37 22.92
CA ARG A 256 7.92 -3.10 22.96
C ARG A 256 8.41 -2.25 21.79
N LEU A 257 7.68 -2.28 20.67
CA LEU A 257 7.91 -1.46 19.49
C LEU A 257 6.77 -0.45 19.39
N HIS A 258 7.05 0.76 19.84
CA HIS A 258 6.15 1.89 19.88
C HIS A 258 6.86 3.09 19.26
N GLY A 259 6.19 3.73 18.31
CA GLY A 259 6.65 4.84 17.51
C GLY A 259 6.59 6.20 18.19
N THR A 260 6.87 7.22 17.38
CA THR A 260 6.83 8.65 17.74
C THR A 260 6.12 9.54 16.73
N GLY A 261 5.70 8.96 15.60
CA GLY A 261 5.09 9.68 14.51
C GLY A 261 5.08 8.85 13.23
N THR A 262 4.16 9.17 12.34
CA THR A 262 4.01 8.50 11.06
C THR A 262 5.20 8.81 10.16
N GLU A 263 5.62 10.06 10.02
CA GLU A 263 6.81 10.38 9.21
C GLU A 263 8.07 9.74 9.78
N ASP A 264 8.15 9.64 11.12
CA ASP A 264 9.27 9.03 11.83
C ASP A 264 9.37 7.54 11.51
N TYR A 265 8.23 6.82 11.57
CA TYR A 265 8.15 5.43 11.12
C TYR A 265 8.60 5.28 9.67
N PHE A 266 8.24 6.22 8.79
CA PHE A 266 8.67 6.22 7.38
C PHE A 266 10.05 6.87 7.14
N CYS A 267 10.88 6.96 8.19
CA CYS A 267 12.27 7.41 8.15
C CYS A 267 12.46 8.85 7.62
N ALA A 268 11.49 9.72 7.87
CA ALA A 268 11.60 11.16 7.68
C ALA A 268 11.49 11.88 9.03
N ALA A 269 11.26 13.19 9.00
CA ALA A 269 11.00 14.02 10.17
C ALA A 269 10.39 15.35 9.71
N TRP A 270 9.76 16.09 10.64
CA TRP A 270 9.26 17.46 10.42
C TRP A 270 8.30 17.56 9.23
N GLY A 271 7.33 16.64 9.14
CA GLY A 271 6.32 16.65 8.11
C GLY A 271 6.88 16.59 6.68
N TYR A 272 7.74 15.62 6.35
CA TYR A 272 8.29 15.42 4.99
C TYR A 272 8.70 16.71 4.25
N PRO A 273 9.72 17.46 4.70
CA PRO A 273 10.11 18.73 4.08
C PRO A 273 10.48 18.61 2.59
N SER A 274 10.89 17.42 2.14
CA SER A 274 11.18 17.11 0.73
C SER A 274 9.94 16.81 -0.11
N ASN A 275 8.74 16.73 0.47
CA ASN A 275 7.55 16.12 -0.13
C ASN A 275 7.86 14.71 -0.65
N LYS A 276 7.71 14.51 -1.96
CA LYS A 276 8.00 13.26 -2.65
C LYS A 276 9.50 13.00 -2.70
N TYR A 277 9.92 11.80 -2.31
CA TYR A 277 11.29 11.36 -2.46
C TYR A 277 11.38 9.83 -2.53
N ASP A 278 12.46 9.34 -3.13
CA ASP A 278 12.71 7.92 -3.37
C ASP A 278 13.98 7.48 -2.65
N SER A 279 13.91 6.32 -1.97
CA SER A 279 15.07 5.65 -1.37
C SER A 279 14.86 4.13 -1.43
N PRO A 280 15.93 3.31 -1.40
CA PRO A 280 15.80 1.85 -1.52
C PRO A 280 14.83 1.21 -0.53
N TYR A 281 14.71 1.76 0.69
CA TYR A 281 13.94 1.14 1.77
C TYR A 281 12.78 1.98 2.27
N HIS A 282 12.67 3.26 1.92
CA HIS A 282 11.60 4.11 2.39
C HIS A 282 11.41 5.30 1.45
N GLY A 283 10.27 5.97 1.53
CA GLY A 283 10.02 7.15 0.73
C GLY A 283 8.55 7.51 0.65
N VAL A 284 8.27 8.46 -0.23
CA VAL A 284 6.93 8.93 -0.55
C VAL A 284 6.74 8.71 -2.05
N SER A 285 6.04 7.64 -2.43
CA SER A 285 5.80 7.28 -3.83
C SER A 285 4.78 8.18 -4.52
N LEU A 286 3.88 8.78 -3.72
CA LEU A 286 2.91 9.77 -4.16
C LEU A 286 2.78 10.88 -3.11
N ALA A 287 2.94 12.13 -3.53
CA ALA A 287 2.59 13.31 -2.76
C ALA A 287 1.71 14.21 -3.63
N ALA A 288 0.48 14.46 -3.22
CA ALA A 288 -0.48 15.21 -4.02
C ALA A 288 -0.94 16.53 -3.37
N PRO A 289 0.01 17.38 -2.93
CA PRO A 289 -0.13 18.79 -3.20
C PRO A 289 0.89 19.29 -4.23
N LEU A 290 1.66 18.39 -4.89
CA LEU A 290 2.67 18.78 -5.89
C LEU A 290 2.10 19.88 -6.80
N HIS A 291 2.63 21.09 -6.61
CA HIS A 291 2.18 22.31 -7.25
C HIS A 291 2.31 22.17 -8.77
N GLY A 292 1.23 21.74 -9.40
CA GLY A 292 1.18 21.45 -10.83
C GLY A 292 1.14 19.94 -11.12
N TYR A 293 -0.07 19.50 -11.47
CA TYR A 293 -0.41 18.41 -12.40
C TYR A 293 -0.62 16.98 -11.89
N GLY A 294 -1.89 16.59 -11.92
CA GLY A 294 -2.40 15.40 -12.59
C GLY A 294 -3.90 15.60 -12.89
N ASP A 295 -4.40 15.26 -14.08
CA ASP A 295 -5.83 15.37 -14.39
C ASP A 295 -6.65 14.20 -13.80
N ALA A 296 -5.97 13.18 -13.26
CA ALA A 296 -6.57 11.93 -12.80
C ALA A 296 -7.67 12.08 -11.73
N TRP A 297 -7.66 13.16 -10.95
CA TRP A 297 -8.64 13.43 -9.88
C TRP A 297 -9.38 14.77 -10.03
N LYS A 298 -9.05 15.58 -11.05
CA LYS A 298 -9.55 16.96 -11.16
C LYS A 298 -11.02 17.02 -11.56
N GLU A 299 -11.74 17.94 -10.93
CA GLU A 299 -13.10 18.33 -11.32
C GLU A 299 -13.18 19.85 -11.51
N SER A 300 -14.21 20.34 -12.22
CA SER A 300 -14.42 21.78 -12.40
C SER A 300 -14.67 22.49 -11.06
N GLY A 301 -13.99 23.62 -10.84
CA GLY A 301 -14.15 24.46 -9.65
C GLY A 301 -13.35 24.03 -8.42
N THR A 302 -12.36 23.13 -8.55
CA THR A 302 -11.44 22.78 -7.47
C THR A 302 -10.55 23.96 -7.06
N LYS A 303 -10.38 24.17 -5.75
CA LYS A 303 -9.41 25.14 -5.19
C LYS A 303 -8.01 24.52 -5.13
N SER A 304 -6.98 25.37 -5.06
CA SER A 304 -5.60 24.92 -4.78
C SER A 304 -5.50 24.27 -3.40
N PHE A 305 -4.57 23.32 -3.26
CA PHE A 305 -4.22 22.65 -2.02
C PHE A 305 -3.27 23.49 -1.17
N ASN A 306 -3.38 23.38 0.16
CA ASN A 306 -2.46 23.95 1.16
C ASN A 306 -1.50 22.86 1.69
N ASP A 307 -0.55 23.25 2.55
CA ASP A 307 0.44 22.35 3.15
C ASP A 307 -0.24 21.09 3.74
N TYR A 308 0.24 19.92 3.30
CA TYR A 308 -0.19 18.56 3.70
C TYR A 308 -1.62 18.12 3.35
N SER A 309 -2.35 18.90 2.56
CA SER A 309 -3.63 18.44 2.00
C SER A 309 -3.46 17.41 0.88
N GLY A 310 -4.55 16.74 0.53
CA GLY A 310 -4.61 15.83 -0.60
C GLY A 310 -4.11 14.43 -0.29
N LYS A 311 -3.62 13.75 -1.33
CA LYS A 311 -3.37 12.29 -1.32
C LYS A 311 -1.89 11.97 -1.25
N TRP A 312 -1.54 11.11 -0.32
CA TRP A 312 -0.18 10.69 -0.06
C TRP A 312 -0.10 9.18 -0.12
N THR A 313 1.03 8.66 -0.59
CA THR A 313 1.42 7.26 -0.42
C THR A 313 2.88 7.24 -0.06
N GLN A 314 3.15 6.65 1.10
CA GLN A 314 4.48 6.49 1.66
C GLN A 314 4.77 5.01 1.85
N TYR A 315 6.04 4.63 1.82
CA TYR A 315 6.45 3.24 1.91
C TYR A 315 7.66 3.09 2.83
N ARG A 316 7.73 1.94 3.49
CA ARG A 316 8.90 1.48 4.23
C ARG A 316 9.02 -0.03 4.07
N PHE A 317 10.22 -0.50 3.76
CA PHE A 317 10.57 -1.90 3.59
C PHE A 317 11.64 -2.30 4.60
N HIS A 318 11.25 -3.19 5.51
CA HIS A 318 12.09 -3.79 6.52
C HIS A 318 12.94 -4.94 5.93
N ILE A 319 13.77 -4.62 4.93
CA ILE A 319 14.61 -5.62 4.23
C ILE A 319 15.78 -6.07 5.10
N VAL A 320 16.40 -5.13 5.82
CA VAL A 320 17.57 -5.37 6.67
C VAL A 320 17.20 -5.51 8.16
N ASP A 321 15.96 -5.16 8.50
CA ASP A 321 15.42 -5.03 9.86
C ASP A 321 13.98 -5.61 9.97
N PRO A 322 13.72 -6.86 9.50
CA PRO A 322 12.38 -7.44 9.53
C PRO A 322 11.81 -7.57 10.94
N ILE A 323 10.49 -7.39 11.08
CA ILE A 323 9.79 -7.54 12.37
C ILE A 323 9.35 -8.99 12.54
N ILE A 324 10.04 -9.71 13.43
CA ILE A 324 9.89 -11.17 13.60
C ILE A 324 8.75 -11.48 14.58
N PHE A 325 7.91 -12.46 14.25
CA PHE A 325 6.85 -12.98 15.11
C PHE A 325 6.78 -14.51 15.05
N ARG A 326 6.35 -15.15 16.13
CA ARG A 326 6.29 -16.63 16.25
C ARG A 326 4.89 -17.18 16.38
N LYS A 327 3.93 -16.34 16.75
CA LYS A 327 2.51 -16.67 16.95
C LYS A 327 1.59 -15.70 16.25
N SER A 328 1.87 -14.41 16.33
CA SER A 328 0.99 -13.38 15.74
C SER A 328 1.69 -12.03 15.62
N LEU A 329 1.20 -11.20 14.72
CA LEU A 329 1.60 -9.80 14.63
C LEU A 329 0.37 -8.94 14.34
N VAL A 330 0.14 -7.95 15.21
CA VAL A 330 -0.73 -6.81 14.89
C VAL A 330 0.16 -5.58 14.73
N PHE A 331 0.17 -5.01 13.53
CA PHE A 331 0.77 -3.72 13.26
C PHE A 331 -0.33 -2.71 12.99
N SER A 332 -0.34 -1.63 13.77
CA SER A 332 -1.30 -0.54 13.66
C SER A 332 -0.58 0.81 13.72
N ILE A 333 -1.25 1.87 13.26
CA ILE A 333 -0.77 3.25 13.36
C ILE A 333 -1.94 4.15 13.76
N GLU A 334 -1.69 5.13 14.61
CA GLU A 334 -2.72 6.13 14.91
C GLU A 334 -3.00 7.00 13.68
N HIS A 335 -4.25 7.50 13.55
CA HIS A 335 -4.64 8.46 12.51
C HIS A 335 -4.67 9.88 13.07
N GLY A 336 -3.47 10.47 13.16
CA GLY A 336 -3.18 11.63 14.00
C GLY A 336 -3.07 11.27 15.47
N HIS A 337 -2.38 12.10 16.27
CA HIS A 337 -2.16 11.82 17.70
C HIS A 337 -3.46 11.48 18.43
N GLY A 338 -3.46 10.40 19.22
CA GLY A 338 -4.63 9.96 19.96
C GLY A 338 -5.81 9.54 19.08
N ASN A 339 -5.55 9.15 17.83
CA ASN A 339 -6.56 8.82 16.82
C ASN A 339 -7.53 9.99 16.55
N SER A 340 -7.05 11.23 16.60
CA SER A 340 -7.89 12.43 16.60
C SER A 340 -8.53 12.78 15.25
N GLN A 341 -7.99 12.30 14.12
CA GLN A 341 -8.37 12.76 12.79
C GLN A 341 -9.14 11.71 11.99
N SER A 342 -10.26 12.09 11.37
CA SER A 342 -11.06 11.19 10.52
C SER A 342 -10.64 11.25 9.03
N ASN A 343 -9.67 10.45 8.62
CA ASN A 343 -9.04 10.48 7.29
C ASN A 343 -9.39 9.25 6.43
N ASP A 344 -8.95 9.20 5.17
CA ASP A 344 -9.09 7.99 4.33
C ASP A 344 -7.75 7.27 4.26
N TYR A 345 -7.65 6.15 4.99
CA TYR A 345 -6.43 5.35 5.10
C TYR A 345 -6.58 4.06 4.30
N ALA A 346 -5.61 3.76 3.45
CA ALA A 346 -5.47 2.48 2.77
C ALA A 346 -4.03 1.99 2.85
N SER A 347 -3.79 0.68 2.86
CA SER A 347 -2.43 0.15 2.95
C SER A 347 -2.30 -1.23 2.31
N VAL A 348 -1.07 -1.60 1.97
CA VAL A 348 -0.67 -2.98 1.74
C VAL A 348 0.46 -3.30 2.68
N ALA A 349 0.27 -4.32 3.51
CA ALA A 349 1.36 -4.93 4.29
C ALA A 349 1.98 -6.08 3.49
N TYR A 350 3.30 -6.23 3.58
CA TYR A 350 4.09 -7.31 2.97
C TYR A 350 4.83 -8.08 4.07
N TRP A 351 4.75 -9.41 4.04
CA TRP A 351 5.43 -10.25 5.03
C TRP A 351 5.69 -11.64 4.49
N TYR A 352 6.46 -12.42 5.24
CA TYR A 352 6.66 -13.83 5.02
C TYR A 352 6.12 -14.62 6.20
N GLN A 353 5.37 -15.70 5.97
CA GLN A 353 4.96 -16.61 7.05
C GLN A 353 4.78 -18.05 6.61
N ARG A 354 4.52 -18.94 7.57
CA ARG A 354 4.06 -20.30 7.30
C ARG A 354 2.58 -20.35 6.93
N GLU A 355 2.24 -21.34 6.12
CA GLU A 355 0.86 -21.81 5.92
C GLU A 355 0.44 -22.83 6.98
N PRO A 356 -0.86 -22.90 7.36
CA PRO A 356 -1.95 -22.03 6.88
C PRO A 356 -1.92 -20.62 7.51
N HIS A 357 -2.32 -19.61 6.74
CA HIS A 357 -2.47 -18.24 7.24
C HIS A 357 -3.87 -17.92 7.80
N LYS A 358 -3.96 -16.86 8.61
CA LYS A 358 -5.24 -16.26 9.03
C LYS A 358 -5.97 -15.70 7.80
N LYS A 359 -7.27 -15.96 7.68
CA LYS A 359 -8.07 -15.41 6.58
C LYS A 359 -8.00 -13.88 6.56
N TYR A 360 -7.74 -13.31 5.39
CA TYR A 360 -7.71 -11.86 5.21
C TYR A 360 -9.09 -11.23 5.33
N PRO A 361 -9.17 -9.92 5.62
CA PRO A 361 -10.41 -9.18 5.45
C PRO A 361 -10.96 -9.37 4.03
N GLU A 362 -12.28 -9.44 3.91
CA GLU A 362 -12.91 -9.50 2.59
C GLU A 362 -12.55 -8.24 1.80
N MET A 363 -12.07 -8.45 0.57
CA MET A 363 -11.79 -7.36 -0.35
C MET A 363 -13.06 -6.52 -0.55
N LEU A 364 -12.98 -5.24 -0.19
CA LEU A 364 -14.11 -4.32 -0.28
C LEU A 364 -14.65 -4.27 -1.73
N PRO A 365 -15.97 -4.10 -1.93
CA PRO A 365 -16.52 -3.90 -3.27
C PRO A 365 -15.93 -2.63 -3.91
N VAL A 366 -15.84 -2.59 -5.25
CA VAL A 366 -15.25 -1.47 -6.01
C VAL A 366 -15.69 -0.10 -5.48
N SER A 367 -17.00 0.12 -5.28
CA SER A 367 -17.56 1.39 -4.80
C SER A 367 -17.01 1.85 -3.44
N LYS A 368 -16.57 0.93 -2.59
CA LYS A 368 -15.94 1.20 -1.29
C LYS A 368 -14.41 1.20 -1.34
N ARG A 369 -13.79 0.95 -2.50
CA ARG A 369 -12.32 1.02 -2.70
C ARG A 369 -11.87 2.25 -3.46
N LEU A 370 -12.76 2.90 -4.20
CA LEU A 370 -12.39 4.06 -5.01
C LEU A 370 -11.97 5.24 -4.13
N PRO A 371 -10.94 6.00 -4.56
CA PRO A 371 -10.51 7.20 -3.86
C PRO A 371 -11.58 8.29 -3.92
N VAL A 372 -11.58 9.17 -2.92
CA VAL A 372 -12.41 10.38 -2.93
C VAL A 372 -11.97 11.31 -4.06
N SER A 373 -12.91 11.98 -4.72
CA SER A 373 -12.56 12.97 -5.74
C SER A 373 -11.80 14.14 -5.15
N GLN A 374 -11.03 14.87 -5.96
CA GLN A 374 -10.25 16.00 -5.48
C GLN A 374 -11.12 17.10 -4.88
N LYS A 375 -12.30 17.33 -5.48
CA LYS A 375 -13.26 18.33 -4.99
C LYS A 375 -13.79 17.97 -3.61
N GLU A 376 -14.16 16.72 -3.39
CA GLU A 376 -14.69 16.27 -2.11
C GLU A 376 -13.60 16.18 -1.04
N SER A 377 -12.39 15.70 -1.40
CA SER A 377 -11.22 15.72 -0.53
C SER A 377 -10.90 17.14 -0.05
N ALA A 378 -10.84 18.12 -0.96
CA ALA A 378 -10.65 19.51 -0.60
C ALA A 378 -11.81 20.09 0.24
N ARG A 379 -13.06 19.73 -0.08
CA ARG A 379 -14.24 20.18 0.68
C ARG A 379 -14.16 19.75 2.14
N LEU A 380 -13.81 18.49 2.39
CA LEU A 380 -13.66 17.93 3.73
C LEU A 380 -12.47 18.56 4.45
N PHE A 381 -11.30 18.63 3.79
CA PHE A 381 -10.08 19.19 4.38
C PHE A 381 -10.27 20.64 4.85
N TYR A 382 -10.82 21.50 3.98
CA TYR A 382 -11.06 22.92 4.31
C TYR A 382 -12.29 23.15 5.20
N GLN A 383 -13.03 22.10 5.58
CA GLN A 383 -14.11 22.23 6.55
C GLN A 383 -13.57 22.38 7.98
N THR A 384 -12.41 21.79 8.28
CA THR A 384 -11.81 21.82 9.63
C THR A 384 -10.50 22.57 9.73
N LEU A 385 -9.85 22.90 8.61
CA LEU A 385 -8.73 23.86 8.58
C LEU A 385 -9.23 25.31 8.57
#